data_AF-A0A0Q7N9I9-F1
#
_entry.id   AF-A0A0Q7N9I9-F1
#
_cell.length_a   1.000
_cell.length_b   1.000
_cell.length_c   1.000
_cell.angle_alpha   90.00
_cell.angle_beta   90.00
_cell.angle_gamma   90.00
#
_symmetry.space_group_name_H-M   'P 1'
#
loop_
_entity.id
_entity.type
_entity.pdbx_description
1 polymer ?
#
loop_
_entity_poly.entity_id
_entity_poly.type
_entity_poly.pdbx_seq_one_letter_code
_entity_poly.pdbx_strand_id
1 'polypeptide(L)'
;MTRRRNRANWRVLAIVPLFAGFVAVTGGSAGSAPGGGCGGDHWVATWMAAPSDSASLADFSFNPITSVGDQTYRMVITPHRAGATLRVHLTNRLSPAEVTFTSVTVGKQAGGPQVSSDSLRTVTFDGASSVTVPAGGDVVSDPVSLSFGSFEPLAVSVYVPGSSRAPTEHLQGMATSYYGSPGTGDQTHELGGGSLDRTTTSVLYVSGVDVLAPASASTLVAFGDSITEGFVGSGYSEVPQSPAAVDQNLRPTDFLQHRLDAAGIPVSVVNSGIWGNRLLDDPLRTLPQLGPRGLTRIQPDVLEVAGVTDAIVMFGANDFAIPEWATTAEMIAGYTEAVYRLQAAGIRVVLGTNPPLKYSLLAGNFAPFSDQRRVELNDWVRTQQIADGVVDYDALLADPNADAIILSQYRGLDNHVGPAGYAAMADLIDIAALRGSGCGRN
;
A
#
# COMPACT_ATOMS: atom_id res chain seq x y z
N MET A 1 26.99 62.88 -9.72
CA MET A 1 28.45 63.11 -9.74
C MET A 1 29.09 62.12 -8.78
N THR A 2 29.55 60.98 -9.28
CA THR A 2 30.94 60.64 -9.67
C THR A 2 31.75 59.97 -8.56
N ARG A 3 32.00 58.67 -8.81
CA ARG A 3 33.07 57.78 -8.34
C ARG A 3 34.29 58.44 -7.67
N ARG A 4 34.86 57.73 -6.68
CA ARG A 4 36.29 57.38 -6.68
C ARG A 4 36.61 56.18 -5.78
N ARG A 5 37.43 55.29 -6.35
CA ARG A 5 38.13 54.15 -5.73
C ARG A 5 39.19 54.65 -4.74
N ASN A 6 39.54 53.82 -3.75
CA ASN A 6 40.96 53.55 -3.47
C ASN A 6 41.18 52.20 -2.77
N ARG A 7 42.29 51.57 -3.14
CA ARG A 7 42.83 50.27 -2.72
C ARG A 7 43.72 50.45 -1.48
N ALA A 8 43.90 49.39 -0.68
CA ALA A 8 45.15 48.60 -0.63
C ALA A 8 45.34 47.82 0.69
N ASN A 9 45.60 46.51 0.52
CA ASN A 9 46.47 45.59 1.28
C ASN A 9 46.17 45.38 2.78
N TRP A 10 46.25 44.15 3.30
CA TRP A 10 47.47 43.53 3.84
C TRP A 10 47.53 42.01 3.58
N ARG A 11 48.77 41.48 3.57
CA ARG A 11 49.13 40.09 3.27
C ARG A 11 49.34 39.23 4.54
N VAL A 12 49.32 37.91 4.28
CA VAL A 12 50.01 36.78 4.95
C VAL A 12 49.34 36.14 6.17
N LEU A 13 48.91 34.88 6.03
CA LEU A 13 49.32 33.81 6.96
C LEU A 13 49.28 32.41 6.30
N ALA A 14 50.48 31.81 6.34
CA ALA A 14 50.91 30.40 6.33
C ALA A 14 50.09 29.29 5.65
N ILE A 15 50.80 28.61 4.73
CA ILE A 15 50.51 27.32 4.10
C ILE A 15 50.90 26.18 5.08
N VAL A 16 49.99 25.23 5.30
CA VAL A 16 50.27 23.95 5.99
C VAL A 16 50.41 22.84 4.92
N PRO A 17 51.46 22.00 4.95
CA PRO A 17 51.60 20.92 3.97
C PRO A 17 50.76 19.70 4.38
N LEU A 18 49.87 19.25 3.51
CA LEU A 18 49.21 17.95 3.63
C LEU A 18 50.08 16.89 2.95
N PHE A 19 50.62 15.98 3.75
CA PHE A 19 51.32 14.79 3.30
C PHE A 19 50.36 13.82 2.61
N ALA A 20 50.74 13.37 1.42
CA ALA A 20 50.09 12.31 0.67
C ALA A 20 50.39 10.94 1.33
N GLY A 21 49.34 10.24 1.76
CA GLY A 21 49.41 8.82 2.12
C GLY A 21 48.82 7.97 1.00
N PHE A 22 49.68 7.32 0.22
CA PHE A 22 49.30 6.28 -0.73
C PHE A 22 48.95 5.01 0.08
N VAL A 23 47.67 4.61 0.10
CA VAL A 23 47.28 3.27 0.56
C VAL A 23 47.24 2.37 -0.67
N ALA A 24 48.15 1.41 -0.73
CA ALA A 24 48.15 0.34 -1.71
C ALA A 24 46.98 -0.59 -1.42
N VAL A 25 45.98 -0.61 -2.31
CA VAL A 25 44.92 -1.63 -2.30
C VAL A 25 45.48 -2.88 -2.97
N THR A 26 45.85 -3.86 -2.17
CA THR A 26 46.16 -5.21 -2.65
C THR A 26 44.87 -5.87 -3.15
N GLY A 27 44.84 -6.23 -4.42
CA GLY A 27 43.73 -6.93 -5.06
C GLY A 27 43.46 -8.27 -4.39
N GLY A 28 42.34 -8.35 -3.68
CA GLY A 28 41.75 -9.60 -3.22
C GLY A 28 41.01 -10.25 -4.37
N SER A 29 41.38 -11.49 -4.68
CA SER A 29 40.78 -12.38 -5.66
C SER A 29 39.26 -12.41 -5.49
N ALA A 30 38.54 -12.15 -6.58
CA ALA A 30 37.09 -12.33 -6.66
C ALA A 30 36.75 -13.81 -6.42
N GLY A 31 36.42 -14.14 -5.17
CA GLY A 31 35.74 -15.38 -4.84
C GLY A 31 34.35 -15.33 -5.45
N SER A 32 34.12 -16.16 -6.45
CA SER A 32 32.79 -16.51 -6.95
C SER A 32 31.87 -16.81 -5.77
N ALA A 33 30.91 -15.93 -5.51
CA ALA A 33 29.85 -16.18 -4.54
C ALA A 33 29.14 -17.49 -4.95
N PRO A 34 29.04 -18.47 -4.05
CA PRO A 34 28.32 -19.70 -4.34
C PRO A 34 26.84 -19.33 -4.55
N GLY A 35 26.25 -19.81 -5.64
CA GLY A 35 24.81 -19.68 -5.91
C GLY A 35 24.02 -20.23 -4.73
N GLY A 36 23.38 -19.34 -3.97
CA GLY A 36 22.59 -19.69 -2.80
C GLY A 36 21.31 -20.39 -3.21
N GLY A 37 21.29 -21.71 -3.13
CA GLY A 37 20.05 -22.47 -3.08
C GLY A 37 19.23 -22.00 -1.88
N CYS A 38 17.95 -21.70 -2.10
CA CYS A 38 17.03 -21.26 -1.05
C CYS A 38 16.78 -22.39 -0.05
N GLY A 39 17.51 -22.42 1.05
CA GLY A 39 17.22 -23.28 2.19
C GLY A 39 16.75 -22.43 3.37
N GLY A 40 15.47 -22.53 3.74
CA GLY A 40 14.92 -21.92 4.95
C GLY A 40 13.59 -21.20 4.74
N ASP A 41 12.89 -20.95 5.85
CA ASP A 41 11.71 -20.10 5.85
C ASP A 41 12.12 -18.61 5.73
N HIS A 42 11.23 -17.80 5.16
CA HIS A 42 11.41 -16.36 4.99
C HIS A 42 10.08 -15.61 5.20
N TRP A 43 10.15 -14.30 5.39
CA TRP A 43 8.97 -13.46 5.53
C TRP A 43 8.31 -13.20 4.17
N VAL A 44 7.00 -13.40 4.12
CA VAL A 44 6.13 -13.11 2.97
C VAL A 44 4.99 -12.25 3.49
N ALA A 45 4.72 -11.13 2.83
CA ALA A 45 3.59 -10.28 3.19
C ALA A 45 2.28 -11.00 2.91
N THR A 46 1.40 -11.06 3.90
CA THR A 46 0.09 -11.70 3.79
C THR A 46 -1.08 -10.72 3.82
N TRP A 47 -0.84 -9.49 4.24
CA TRP A 47 -1.82 -8.43 4.25
C TRP A 47 -1.09 -7.08 4.24
N MET A 48 -1.64 -6.09 3.54
CA MET A 48 -1.09 -4.73 3.48
C MET A 48 -2.20 -3.71 3.26
N ALA A 49 -1.99 -2.52 3.80
CA ALA A 49 -2.71 -1.30 3.45
C ALA A 49 -1.70 -0.14 3.45
N ALA A 50 -1.49 0.48 2.29
CA ALA A 50 -0.52 1.57 2.14
C ALA A 50 -1.03 2.85 2.82
N PRO A 51 -0.24 3.53 3.69
CA PRO A 51 -0.70 4.74 4.35
C PRO A 51 -1.08 5.86 3.36
N SER A 52 -2.28 6.43 3.53
CA SER A 52 -2.81 7.53 2.71
C SER A 52 -2.55 8.90 3.35
N ASP A 53 -2.82 9.06 4.64
CA ASP A 53 -2.68 10.35 5.31
C ASP A 53 -2.58 10.23 6.84
N SER A 54 -2.55 11.38 7.51
CA SER A 54 -2.72 11.49 8.96
C SER A 54 -3.54 12.74 9.33
N ALA A 55 -4.66 12.94 8.65
CA ALA A 55 -5.44 14.18 8.69
C ALA A 55 -6.96 13.98 8.66
N SER A 56 -7.45 12.80 8.29
CA SER A 56 -8.89 12.53 8.20
C SER A 56 -9.61 12.68 9.53
N LEU A 57 -10.81 13.26 9.45
CA LEU A 57 -11.72 13.45 10.58
C LEU A 57 -12.91 12.47 10.55
N ALA A 58 -13.08 11.76 9.44
CA ALA A 58 -14.10 10.75 9.24
C ALA A 58 -13.62 9.73 8.19
N ASP A 59 -14.13 8.51 8.28
CA ASP A 59 -13.91 7.47 7.26
C ASP A 59 -14.84 7.65 6.05
N PHE A 60 -14.71 6.79 5.03
CA PHE A 60 -15.60 6.79 3.86
C PHE A 60 -17.02 6.30 4.12
N SER A 61 -17.34 5.85 5.34
CA SER A 61 -18.71 5.59 5.80
C SER A 61 -19.29 6.75 6.63
N PHE A 62 -18.61 7.91 6.68
CA PHE A 62 -18.93 9.08 7.50
C PHE A 62 -18.91 8.84 9.02
N ASN A 63 -18.25 7.77 9.49
CA ASN A 63 -17.99 7.58 10.90
C ASN A 63 -16.86 8.53 11.33
N PRO A 64 -17.02 9.28 12.44
CA PRO A 64 -16.01 10.25 12.87
C PRO A 64 -14.77 9.54 13.44
N ILE A 65 -13.59 9.85 12.92
CA ILE A 65 -12.32 9.33 13.44
C ILE A 65 -11.88 10.22 14.61
N THR A 66 -12.31 9.84 15.82
CA THR A 66 -12.00 10.58 17.05
C THR A 66 -10.71 10.06 17.67
N SER A 67 -9.57 10.60 17.22
CA SER A 67 -8.26 10.39 17.86
C SER A 67 -7.89 11.63 18.65
N VAL A 68 -8.08 11.58 19.96
CA VAL A 68 -7.63 12.66 20.87
C VAL A 68 -6.74 12.13 22.00
N GLY A 69 -6.46 10.83 22.00
CA GLY A 69 -5.51 10.15 22.88
C GLY A 69 -6.14 9.28 23.95
N ASP A 70 -5.29 8.44 24.56
CA ASP A 70 -5.66 7.48 25.60
C ASP A 70 -6.72 6.48 25.12
N GLN A 71 -6.42 5.82 24.00
CA GLN A 71 -7.35 4.99 23.23
C GLN A 71 -6.70 3.72 22.71
N THR A 72 -7.50 2.66 22.65
CA THR A 72 -7.17 1.42 21.94
C THR A 72 -7.87 1.39 20.58
N TYR A 73 -7.11 1.05 19.55
CA TYR A 73 -7.57 0.87 18.18
C TYR A 73 -7.40 -0.60 17.80
N ARG A 74 -8.48 -1.28 17.44
CA ARG A 74 -8.54 -2.70 17.04
C ARG A 74 -8.88 -2.80 15.57
N MET A 75 -7.85 -2.96 14.75
CA MET A 75 -7.97 -3.09 13.30
C MET A 75 -8.26 -4.55 12.95
N VAL A 76 -9.38 -4.77 12.25
CA VAL A 76 -9.71 -6.07 11.66
C VAL A 76 -9.06 -6.13 10.28
N ILE A 77 -8.20 -7.12 10.09
CA ILE A 77 -7.49 -7.38 8.84
C ILE A 77 -7.79 -8.80 8.35
N THR A 78 -7.68 -9.02 7.04
CA THR A 78 -7.95 -10.32 6.44
C THR A 78 -6.74 -10.80 5.66
N PRO A 79 -5.84 -11.59 6.28
CA PRO A 79 -4.67 -12.14 5.61
C PRO A 79 -5.03 -13.06 4.44
N HIS A 80 -4.36 -12.87 3.30
CA HIS A 80 -4.50 -13.67 2.08
C HIS A 80 -3.80 -15.02 2.13
N ARG A 81 -2.82 -15.18 3.03
CA ARG A 81 -2.04 -16.41 3.21
C ARG A 81 -2.13 -16.89 4.66
N ALA A 82 -2.35 -18.18 4.83
CA ALA A 82 -2.28 -18.82 6.14
C ALA A 82 -0.85 -18.87 6.70
N GLY A 83 -0.74 -19.02 8.03
CA GLY A 83 0.52 -19.47 8.64
C GLY A 83 0.44 -19.61 10.15
N ALA A 84 1.60 -19.79 10.77
CA ALA A 84 1.73 -20.10 12.20
C ALA A 84 2.64 -19.13 12.99
N THR A 85 3.36 -18.26 12.28
CA THR A 85 4.20 -17.23 12.88
C THR A 85 4.10 -15.98 12.02
N LEU A 86 3.71 -14.88 12.63
CA LEU A 86 3.50 -13.60 11.94
C LEU A 86 4.34 -12.50 12.59
N ARG A 87 4.46 -11.37 11.91
CA ARG A 87 4.91 -10.09 12.49
C ARG A 87 4.01 -8.97 11.99
N VAL A 88 3.78 -7.98 12.84
CA VAL A 88 2.88 -6.85 12.57
C VAL A 88 3.72 -5.63 12.19
N HIS A 89 3.28 -4.90 11.17
CA HIS A 89 3.84 -3.61 10.78
C HIS A 89 2.94 -2.49 11.32
N LEU A 90 3.55 -1.59 12.08
CA LEU A 90 2.91 -0.36 12.54
C LEU A 90 3.53 0.85 11.84
N THR A 91 2.71 1.87 11.60
CA THR A 91 3.11 3.04 10.82
C THR A 91 2.86 4.34 11.56
N ASN A 92 3.82 5.25 11.43
CA ASN A 92 3.73 6.67 11.77
C ASN A 92 4.25 7.53 10.59
N ARG A 93 4.25 6.96 9.38
CA ARG A 93 4.96 7.46 8.20
C ARG A 93 4.50 8.84 7.75
N LEU A 94 3.24 9.19 7.99
CA LEU A 94 2.65 10.45 7.51
C LEU A 94 2.42 11.46 8.63
N SER A 95 2.64 11.05 9.88
CA SER A 95 2.57 11.93 11.04
C SER A 95 3.84 12.80 11.16
N PRO A 96 3.69 14.10 11.46
CA PRO A 96 4.82 14.98 11.74
C PRO A 96 5.33 14.88 13.20
N ALA A 97 4.72 14.03 14.03
CA ALA A 97 5.09 13.83 15.43
C ALA A 97 5.32 12.34 15.71
N GLU A 98 6.17 12.02 16.69
CA GLU A 98 6.33 10.63 17.15
C GLU A 98 5.03 10.08 17.76
N VAL A 99 4.91 8.75 17.75
CA VAL A 99 3.82 8.02 18.41
C VAL A 99 4.42 6.90 19.24
N THR A 100 3.88 6.70 20.44
CA THR A 100 4.26 5.58 21.30
C THR A 100 3.10 4.60 21.39
N PHE A 101 3.36 3.36 20.97
CA PHE A 101 2.46 2.23 21.21
C PHE A 101 2.93 1.51 22.47
N THR A 102 2.15 1.53 23.54
CA THR A 102 2.57 0.95 24.83
C THR A 102 2.08 -0.47 25.08
N SER A 103 1.07 -0.89 24.32
CA SER A 103 0.59 -2.26 24.27
C SER A 103 0.08 -2.57 22.87
N VAL A 104 0.44 -3.73 22.35
CA VAL A 104 0.00 -4.23 21.05
C VAL A 104 -0.36 -5.71 21.19
N THR A 105 -1.51 -6.10 20.66
CA THR A 105 -1.94 -7.51 20.63
C THR A 105 -2.44 -7.91 19.26
N VAL A 106 -2.40 -9.20 18.97
CA VAL A 106 -3.02 -9.81 17.80
C VAL A 106 -3.78 -11.05 18.23
N GLY A 107 -4.95 -11.29 17.63
CA GLY A 107 -5.69 -12.53 17.82
C GLY A 107 -6.69 -12.75 16.70
N LYS A 108 -7.32 -13.92 16.67
CA LYS A 108 -8.37 -14.24 15.69
C LYS A 108 -9.67 -13.55 16.08
N GLN A 109 -10.32 -12.91 15.13
CA GLN A 109 -11.61 -12.27 15.36
C GLN A 109 -12.66 -13.36 15.61
N ALA A 110 -13.41 -13.23 16.71
CA ALA A 110 -14.54 -14.12 17.02
C ALA A 110 -15.88 -13.57 16.50
N GLY A 111 -15.96 -12.26 16.24
CA GLY A 111 -17.12 -11.57 15.70
C GLY A 111 -17.22 -10.15 16.24
N GLY A 112 -17.52 -9.18 15.37
CA GLY A 112 -17.49 -7.78 15.76
C GLY A 112 -16.13 -7.39 16.36
N PRO A 113 -16.07 -6.67 17.51
CA PRO A 113 -14.80 -6.36 18.16
C PRO A 113 -14.21 -7.55 18.93
N GLN A 114 -14.88 -8.72 18.99
CA GLN A 114 -14.47 -9.82 19.86
C GLN A 114 -13.24 -10.57 19.32
N VAL A 115 -12.41 -11.06 20.25
CA VAL A 115 -11.21 -11.87 19.94
C VAL A 115 -11.31 -13.23 20.63
N SER A 116 -10.93 -14.30 19.93
CA SER A 116 -10.91 -15.65 20.51
C SER A 116 -9.85 -15.75 21.60
N SER A 117 -10.25 -16.21 22.78
CA SER A 117 -9.41 -16.21 23.99
C SER A 117 -8.14 -17.05 23.87
N ASP A 118 -8.20 -18.15 23.13
CA ASP A 118 -7.09 -19.07 22.86
C ASP A 118 -6.05 -18.50 21.86
N SER A 119 -6.43 -17.45 21.13
CA SER A 119 -5.66 -16.87 20.03
C SER A 119 -4.96 -15.56 20.36
N LEU A 120 -5.35 -14.88 21.45
CA LEU A 120 -4.79 -13.58 21.80
C LEU A 120 -3.29 -13.72 22.15
N ARG A 121 -2.46 -12.91 21.51
CA ARG A 121 -1.00 -12.83 21.73
C ARG A 121 -0.59 -11.38 21.91
N THR A 122 0.32 -11.16 22.85
CA THR A 122 1.05 -9.89 22.95
C THR A 122 2.08 -9.80 21.81
N VAL A 123 2.18 -8.62 21.22
CA VAL A 123 3.15 -8.27 20.19
C VAL A 123 4.25 -7.43 20.86
N THR A 124 5.51 -7.77 20.61
CA THR A 124 6.67 -7.08 21.19
C THR A 124 7.57 -6.48 20.11
N PHE A 125 8.47 -5.58 20.51
CA PHE A 125 9.45 -4.90 19.69
C PHE A 125 10.79 -4.96 20.41
N ASP A 126 11.75 -5.71 19.87
CA ASP A 126 13.04 -5.99 20.52
C ASP A 126 12.86 -6.53 21.96
N GLY A 127 11.82 -7.36 22.16
CA GLY A 127 11.43 -7.95 23.44
C GLY A 127 10.65 -7.03 24.39
N ALA A 128 10.43 -5.77 24.03
CA ALA A 128 9.63 -4.83 24.82
C ALA A 128 8.17 -4.79 24.36
N SER A 129 7.23 -4.57 25.28
CA SER A 129 5.80 -4.40 24.94
C SER A 129 5.46 -3.02 24.37
N SER A 130 6.42 -2.08 24.43
CA SER A 130 6.25 -0.68 24.05
C SER A 130 7.30 -0.28 23.03
N VAL A 131 6.90 0.56 22.08
CA VAL A 131 7.80 1.14 21.08
C VAL A 131 7.39 2.58 20.75
N THR A 132 8.38 3.45 20.59
CA THR A 132 8.18 4.82 20.09
C THR A 132 8.66 4.89 18.65
N VAL A 133 7.76 5.22 17.74
CA VAL A 133 8.04 5.38 16.31
C VAL A 133 8.21 6.87 16.02
N PRO A 134 9.36 7.30 15.44
CA PRO A 134 9.60 8.70 15.13
C PRO A 134 8.61 9.21 14.08
N ALA A 135 8.49 10.54 13.96
CA ALA A 135 7.78 11.17 12.85
C ALA A 135 8.34 10.66 11.51
N GLY A 136 7.46 10.24 10.61
CA GLY A 136 7.87 9.68 9.31
C GLY A 136 8.38 8.24 9.34
N GLY A 137 8.32 7.56 10.49
CA GLY A 137 8.83 6.19 10.67
C GLY A 137 7.78 5.10 10.55
N ASP A 138 8.26 3.88 10.36
CA ASP A 138 7.52 2.63 10.51
C ASP A 138 8.27 1.71 11.47
N VAL A 139 7.60 0.69 12.01
CA VAL A 139 8.22 -0.35 12.82
C VAL A 139 7.59 -1.72 12.57
N VAL A 140 8.42 -2.76 12.63
CA VAL A 140 8.00 -4.16 12.50
C VAL A 140 8.19 -4.85 13.85
N SER A 141 7.20 -5.65 14.26
CA SER A 141 7.26 -6.39 15.52
C SER A 141 8.25 -7.56 15.48
N ASP A 142 8.56 -8.07 16.67
CA ASP A 142 9.13 -9.40 16.85
C ASP A 142 8.17 -10.49 16.29
N PRO A 143 8.65 -11.71 16.01
CA PRO A 143 7.82 -12.82 15.58
C PRO A 143 6.80 -13.25 16.65
N VAL A 144 5.55 -13.46 16.25
CA VAL A 144 4.43 -13.87 17.11
C VAL A 144 3.90 -15.22 16.67
N SER A 145 3.90 -16.20 17.58
CA SER A 145 3.34 -17.53 17.34
C SER A 145 1.81 -17.53 17.42
N LEU A 146 1.16 -17.52 16.26
CA LEU A 146 -0.29 -17.58 16.11
C LEU A 146 -0.63 -18.32 14.81
N SER A 147 -1.41 -19.40 14.92
CA SER A 147 -1.91 -20.15 13.76
C SER A 147 -3.25 -19.61 13.26
N PHE A 148 -3.31 -19.29 11.97
CA PHE A 148 -4.49 -18.77 11.29
C PHE A 148 -4.57 -19.27 9.84
N GLY A 149 -5.78 -19.34 9.31
CA GLY A 149 -6.08 -19.70 7.93
C GLY A 149 -6.00 -18.52 6.96
N SER A 150 -5.97 -18.83 5.67
CA SER A 150 -6.15 -17.82 4.62
C SER A 150 -7.58 -17.28 4.70
N PHE A 151 -7.73 -15.97 4.54
CA PHE A 151 -8.97 -15.22 4.74
C PHE A 151 -9.61 -15.36 6.13
N GLU A 152 -8.86 -15.82 7.14
CA GLU A 152 -9.33 -15.81 8.54
C GLU A 152 -9.06 -14.43 9.17
N PRO A 153 -10.09 -13.66 9.55
CA PRO A 153 -9.88 -12.32 10.07
C PRO A 153 -9.08 -12.29 11.38
N LEU A 154 -8.11 -11.40 11.44
CA LEU A 154 -7.32 -11.11 12.63
C LEU A 154 -7.67 -9.73 13.17
N ALA A 155 -7.65 -9.59 14.49
CA ALA A 155 -7.80 -8.33 15.20
C ALA A 155 -6.44 -7.91 15.77
N VAL A 156 -5.88 -6.83 15.22
CA VAL A 156 -4.66 -6.19 15.73
C VAL A 156 -5.07 -5.01 16.60
N SER A 157 -4.80 -5.06 17.90
CA SER A 157 -5.10 -3.96 18.82
C SER A 157 -3.84 -3.19 19.16
N VAL A 158 -3.87 -1.87 19.04
CA VAL A 158 -2.80 -0.95 19.45
C VAL A 158 -3.34 0.05 20.47
N TYR A 159 -2.62 0.25 21.57
CA TYR A 159 -2.96 1.26 22.57
C TYR A 159 -1.99 2.44 22.52
N VAL A 160 -2.56 3.65 22.49
CA VAL A 160 -1.85 4.93 22.45
C VAL A 160 -2.28 5.78 23.67
N PRO A 161 -1.42 5.94 24.68
CA PRO A 161 -1.77 6.55 25.98
C PRO A 161 -1.85 8.09 25.98
N GLY A 162 -1.27 8.75 24.98
CA GLY A 162 -1.18 10.22 24.90
C GLY A 162 -2.06 10.82 23.82
N SER A 163 -2.17 12.14 23.79
CA SER A 163 -2.84 12.86 22.70
C SER A 163 -2.08 12.64 21.39
N SER A 164 -2.56 11.72 20.56
CA SER A 164 -2.14 11.64 19.17
C SER A 164 -2.79 12.76 18.37
N ARG A 165 -2.11 13.21 17.31
CA ARG A 165 -2.80 13.87 16.19
C ARG A 165 -3.76 12.83 15.53
N ALA A 166 -4.36 13.19 14.40
CA ALA A 166 -4.99 12.18 13.57
C ALA A 166 -3.98 11.04 13.29
N PRO A 167 -4.40 9.78 13.42
CA PRO A 167 -3.53 8.62 13.22
C PRO A 167 -2.97 8.63 11.80
N THR A 168 -1.75 8.11 11.60
CA THR A 168 -1.40 7.67 10.25
C THR A 168 -2.35 6.53 9.89
N GLU A 169 -3.01 6.64 8.75
CA GLU A 169 -4.05 5.72 8.34
C GLU A 169 -3.95 5.34 6.86
N HIS A 170 -4.66 4.28 6.51
CA HIS A 170 -5.16 4.02 5.17
C HIS A 170 -6.68 4.25 5.19
N LEU A 171 -7.13 5.30 4.50
CA LEU A 171 -8.51 5.80 4.58
C LEU A 171 -9.55 4.77 4.14
N GLN A 172 -9.27 3.98 3.10
CA GLN A 172 -10.23 3.05 2.51
C GLN A 172 -9.92 1.60 2.91
N GLY A 173 -10.09 1.28 4.19
CA GLY A 173 -9.85 -0.08 4.68
C GLY A 173 -10.87 -1.11 4.20
N MET A 174 -12.13 -0.74 3.93
CA MET A 174 -13.25 -1.65 3.56
C MET A 174 -13.46 -2.86 4.50
N ALA A 175 -13.03 -2.73 5.75
CA ALA A 175 -13.29 -3.69 6.83
C ALA A 175 -13.73 -2.92 8.08
N THR A 176 -14.77 -3.41 8.75
CA THR A 176 -15.25 -2.82 10.00
C THR A 176 -14.25 -3.11 11.11
N SER A 177 -13.61 -2.05 11.57
CA SER A 177 -12.66 -2.03 12.69
C SER A 177 -13.22 -1.23 13.85
N TYR A 178 -12.62 -1.39 15.04
CA TYR A 178 -13.19 -0.89 16.28
C TYR A 178 -12.19 -0.07 17.07
N TYR A 179 -12.66 0.89 17.85
CA TYR A 179 -11.80 1.64 18.76
C TYR A 179 -12.62 2.18 19.92
N GLY A 180 -11.95 2.42 21.04
CA GLY A 180 -12.59 3.01 22.22
C GLY A 180 -12.77 4.52 22.05
N SER A 181 -13.78 5.06 22.73
CA SER A 181 -13.89 6.50 22.95
C SER A 181 -12.63 7.08 23.63
N PRO A 182 -12.34 8.38 23.47
CA PRO A 182 -11.21 9.03 24.16
C PRO A 182 -11.18 8.78 25.67
N GLY A 183 -9.99 8.47 26.21
CA GLY A 183 -9.82 8.19 27.65
C GLY A 183 -10.28 6.80 28.09
N THR A 184 -10.53 5.88 27.15
CA THR A 184 -10.89 4.49 27.47
C THR A 184 -9.69 3.66 27.92
N GLY A 185 -8.47 4.14 27.68
CA GLY A 185 -7.25 3.47 28.11
C GLY A 185 -6.90 2.21 27.32
N ASP A 186 -6.08 1.38 27.94
CA ASP A 186 -5.61 0.13 27.36
C ASP A 186 -6.68 -0.96 27.44
N GLN A 187 -7.24 -1.31 26.28
CA GLN A 187 -8.21 -2.37 26.05
C GLN A 187 -7.65 -3.44 25.10
N THR A 188 -6.33 -3.47 24.88
CA THR A 188 -5.70 -4.39 23.92
C THR A 188 -5.90 -5.86 24.29
N HIS A 189 -6.05 -6.15 25.59
CA HIS A 189 -6.35 -7.48 26.11
C HIS A 189 -7.84 -7.77 26.33
N GLU A 190 -8.73 -6.83 26.00
CA GLU A 190 -10.17 -7.02 26.16
C GLU A 190 -10.72 -7.98 25.09
N LEU A 191 -11.17 -9.16 25.51
CA LEU A 191 -11.69 -10.17 24.58
C LEU A 191 -13.08 -9.84 24.03
N GLY A 192 -13.94 -9.21 24.84
CA GLY A 192 -15.33 -8.91 24.49
C GLY A 192 -15.51 -7.66 23.62
N GLY A 193 -14.57 -6.71 23.70
CA GLY A 193 -14.59 -5.47 22.92
C GLY A 193 -15.73 -4.51 23.27
N GLY A 194 -16.34 -4.62 24.45
CA GLY A 194 -17.41 -3.75 24.90
C GLY A 194 -16.93 -2.33 25.20
N SER A 195 -15.64 -2.12 25.48
CA SER A 195 -15.04 -0.79 25.59
C SER A 195 -14.59 -0.20 24.24
N LEU A 196 -14.69 -0.97 23.15
CA LEU A 196 -14.42 -0.53 21.78
C LEU A 196 -15.74 -0.13 21.09
N ASP A 197 -16.32 0.96 21.57
CA ASP A 197 -17.69 1.41 21.27
C ASP A 197 -17.82 2.22 19.97
N ARG A 198 -16.72 2.43 19.24
CA ARG A 198 -16.70 3.10 17.94
C ARG A 198 -16.30 2.14 16.83
N THR A 199 -16.76 2.45 15.63
CA THR A 199 -16.42 1.74 14.41
C THR A 199 -15.77 2.67 13.40
N THR A 200 -14.82 2.15 12.64
CA THR A 200 -14.26 2.79 11.46
C THR A 200 -14.10 1.76 10.35
N THR A 201 -14.09 2.23 9.12
CA THR A 201 -13.73 1.45 7.94
C THR A 201 -12.37 1.83 7.36
N SER A 202 -11.65 2.77 8.01
CA SER A 202 -10.23 3.04 7.78
C SER A 202 -9.34 2.06 8.55
N VAL A 203 -8.11 1.86 8.09
CA VAL A 203 -7.08 1.16 8.88
C VAL A 203 -6.19 2.19 9.57
N LEU A 204 -6.15 2.17 10.89
CA LEU A 204 -5.40 3.11 11.72
C LEU A 204 -4.14 2.44 12.28
N TYR A 205 -2.99 3.09 12.12
CA TYR A 205 -1.67 2.68 12.66
C TYR A 205 -1.10 1.34 12.19
N VAL A 206 -1.88 0.45 11.56
CA VAL A 206 -1.42 -0.85 11.03
C VAL A 206 -1.25 -0.72 9.52
N SER A 207 -0.09 -1.12 8.99
CA SER A 207 0.20 -1.03 7.55
C SER A 207 0.44 -2.39 6.88
N GLY A 208 0.68 -3.44 7.67
CA GLY A 208 0.94 -4.76 7.10
C GLY A 208 1.05 -5.88 8.14
N VAL A 209 0.95 -7.11 7.63
CA VAL A 209 1.31 -8.33 8.36
C VAL A 209 2.09 -9.23 7.42
N ASP A 210 3.24 -9.71 7.91
CA ASP A 210 3.98 -10.76 7.23
C ASP A 210 3.81 -12.08 7.97
N VAL A 211 3.98 -13.16 7.24
CA VAL A 211 3.98 -14.52 7.75
C VAL A 211 5.28 -15.22 7.38
N LEU A 212 5.82 -16.00 8.31
CA LEU A 212 6.97 -16.84 8.05
C LEU A 212 6.52 -18.02 7.19
N ALA A 213 7.09 -18.16 6.00
CA ALA A 213 6.67 -19.12 4.99
C ALA A 213 7.86 -19.91 4.41
N PRO A 214 7.63 -21.09 3.83
CA PRO A 214 8.69 -21.83 3.12
C PRO A 214 9.24 -21.04 1.93
N ALA A 215 10.49 -21.32 1.54
CA ALA A 215 11.17 -20.67 0.41
C ALA A 215 10.41 -20.67 -0.93
N SER A 216 9.46 -21.59 -1.13
CA SER A 216 8.62 -21.63 -2.33
C SER A 216 7.55 -20.53 -2.36
N ALA A 217 7.35 -19.80 -1.27
CA ALA A 217 6.38 -18.73 -1.18
C ALA A 217 6.94 -17.40 -1.71
N SER A 218 6.08 -16.53 -2.21
CA SER A 218 6.46 -15.16 -2.54
C SER A 218 5.27 -14.20 -2.47
N THR A 219 5.55 -12.92 -2.67
CA THR A 219 4.55 -11.85 -2.66
C THR A 219 4.42 -11.21 -4.05
N LEU A 220 3.18 -10.97 -4.46
CA LEU A 220 2.83 -10.07 -5.54
C LEU A 220 2.23 -8.79 -4.94
N VAL A 221 2.75 -7.63 -5.34
CA VAL A 221 2.19 -6.33 -4.93
C VAL A 221 1.31 -5.76 -6.05
N ALA A 222 0.05 -5.49 -5.76
CA ALA A 222 -0.79 -4.67 -6.63
C ALA A 222 -0.64 -3.20 -6.24
N PHE A 223 -0.03 -2.39 -7.11
CA PHE A 223 0.41 -1.03 -6.85
C PHE A 223 -0.34 -0.02 -7.73
N GLY A 224 -1.16 0.83 -7.13
CA GLY A 224 -2.02 1.71 -7.93
C GLY A 224 -2.90 2.68 -7.15
N ASP A 225 -4.00 3.07 -7.78
CA ASP A 225 -5.01 3.98 -7.25
C ASP A 225 -6.28 3.25 -6.73
N SER A 226 -7.43 3.95 -6.70
CA SER A 226 -8.73 3.43 -6.23
C SER A 226 -9.20 2.17 -6.94
N ILE A 227 -8.84 1.98 -8.22
CA ILE A 227 -9.23 0.79 -8.98
C ILE A 227 -8.41 -0.42 -8.52
N THR A 228 -7.14 -0.20 -8.17
CA THR A 228 -6.28 -1.25 -7.57
C THR A 228 -6.70 -1.55 -6.13
N GLU A 229 -7.01 -0.51 -5.37
CA GLU A 229 -7.49 -0.59 -3.98
C GLU A 229 -8.84 -1.32 -3.88
N GLY A 230 -9.68 -1.23 -4.91
CA GLY A 230 -10.97 -1.91 -4.99
C GLY A 230 -12.14 -1.07 -4.47
N PHE A 231 -12.10 0.25 -4.64
CA PHE A 231 -13.15 1.17 -4.17
C PHE A 231 -14.52 0.83 -4.75
N VAL A 232 -15.56 0.90 -3.91
CA VAL A 232 -16.96 0.77 -4.32
C VAL A 232 -17.79 1.81 -3.59
N GLY A 233 -18.19 2.86 -4.30
CA GLY A 233 -19.08 3.90 -3.81
C GLY A 233 -20.56 3.48 -3.76
N SER A 234 -21.34 4.11 -2.88
CA SER A 234 -22.79 3.87 -2.77
C SER A 234 -23.63 4.54 -3.86
N GLY A 235 -23.03 5.43 -4.64
CA GLY A 235 -23.70 6.16 -5.73
C GLY A 235 -22.76 7.17 -6.39
N TYR A 236 -23.32 8.00 -7.27
CA TYR A 236 -22.56 8.91 -8.14
C TYR A 236 -21.55 9.83 -7.42
N SER A 237 -21.84 10.23 -6.17
CA SER A 237 -20.95 11.08 -5.37
C SER A 237 -19.73 10.34 -4.79
N GLU A 238 -19.59 9.04 -5.10
CA GLU A 238 -18.56 8.12 -4.61
C GLU A 238 -18.67 7.83 -3.11
N VAL A 239 -18.70 8.86 -2.27
CA VAL A 239 -18.82 8.79 -0.81
C VAL A 239 -20.28 9.05 -0.40
N PRO A 240 -20.86 8.27 0.54
CA PRO A 240 -20.20 7.22 1.31
C PRO A 240 -19.93 5.98 0.48
N GLN A 241 -18.92 5.21 0.87
CA GLN A 241 -18.67 3.89 0.28
C GLN A 241 -19.90 2.99 0.44
N SER A 242 -20.04 1.99 -0.43
CA SER A 242 -21.14 1.04 -0.41
C SER A 242 -21.08 0.15 0.82
N PRO A 243 -22.10 0.16 1.71
CA PRO A 243 -22.16 -0.77 2.83
C PRO A 243 -22.22 -2.24 2.37
N ALA A 244 -22.68 -2.50 1.14
CA ALA A 244 -22.74 -3.84 0.58
C ALA A 244 -21.35 -4.39 0.17
N ALA A 245 -20.30 -3.55 0.17
CA ALA A 245 -18.94 -3.96 -0.15
C ALA A 245 -18.04 -4.10 1.10
N VAL A 246 -18.44 -3.51 2.22
CA VAL A 246 -17.71 -3.60 3.50
C VAL A 246 -17.77 -5.03 4.05
N ASP A 247 -16.65 -5.52 4.57
CA ASP A 247 -16.52 -6.87 5.14
C ASP A 247 -16.76 -8.03 4.15
N GLN A 248 -16.74 -7.75 2.83
CA GLN A 248 -17.02 -8.77 1.81
C GLN A 248 -15.78 -9.30 1.08
N ASN A 249 -14.60 -8.67 1.24
CA ASN A 249 -13.37 -9.02 0.52
C ASN A 249 -13.58 -9.12 -1.01
N LEU A 250 -14.08 -8.03 -1.61
CA LEU A 250 -14.44 -7.94 -3.03
C LEU A 250 -13.44 -7.11 -3.86
N ARG A 251 -12.19 -6.95 -3.40
CA ARG A 251 -11.15 -6.21 -4.13
C ARG A 251 -10.56 -7.08 -5.24
N PRO A 252 -9.95 -6.49 -6.29
CA PRO A 252 -9.23 -7.27 -7.32
C PRO A 252 -8.20 -8.24 -6.72
N THR A 253 -7.50 -7.82 -5.67
CA THR A 253 -6.51 -8.63 -4.97
C THR A 253 -7.12 -9.82 -4.25
N ASP A 254 -8.33 -9.67 -3.67
CA ASP A 254 -9.03 -10.75 -2.99
C ASP A 254 -9.42 -11.85 -3.98
N PHE A 255 -9.99 -11.47 -5.13
CA PHE A 255 -10.30 -12.40 -6.21
C PHE A 255 -9.05 -13.07 -6.80
N LEU A 256 -7.96 -12.31 -7.00
CA LEU A 256 -6.71 -12.87 -7.50
C LEU A 256 -6.11 -13.89 -6.54
N GLN A 257 -6.12 -13.61 -5.24
CA GLN A 257 -5.63 -14.57 -4.24
C GLN A 257 -6.44 -15.87 -4.28
N HIS A 258 -7.77 -15.80 -4.36
CA HIS A 258 -8.60 -17.00 -4.49
C HIS A 258 -8.25 -17.84 -5.73
N ARG A 259 -7.92 -17.19 -6.87
CA ARG A 259 -7.45 -17.90 -8.07
C ARG A 259 -6.11 -18.59 -7.85
N LEU A 260 -5.17 -17.91 -7.19
CA LEU A 260 -3.85 -18.46 -6.87
C LEU A 260 -3.94 -19.65 -5.91
N ASP A 261 -4.76 -19.54 -4.87
CA ASP A 261 -5.02 -20.61 -3.90
C ASP A 261 -5.65 -21.83 -4.59
N ALA A 262 -6.66 -21.61 -5.44
CA ALA A 262 -7.31 -22.68 -6.20
C ALA A 262 -6.35 -23.39 -7.18
N ALA A 263 -5.36 -22.65 -7.71
CA ALA A 263 -4.31 -23.19 -8.57
C ALA A 263 -3.14 -23.82 -7.80
N GLY A 264 -3.11 -23.71 -6.46
CA GLY A 264 -1.98 -24.16 -5.63
C GLY A 264 -0.69 -23.38 -5.87
N ILE A 265 -0.79 -22.14 -6.37
CA ILE A 265 0.37 -21.28 -6.62
C ILE A 265 0.70 -20.55 -5.32
N PRO A 266 1.90 -20.74 -4.73
CA PRO A 266 2.23 -20.25 -3.39
C PRO A 266 2.56 -18.74 -3.34
N VAL A 267 1.84 -17.92 -4.10
CA VAL A 267 1.98 -16.45 -4.12
C VAL A 267 0.92 -15.82 -3.22
N SER A 268 1.34 -14.88 -2.39
CA SER A 268 0.48 -14.02 -1.59
C SER A 268 0.31 -12.67 -2.29
N VAL A 269 -0.92 -12.23 -2.50
CA VAL A 269 -1.20 -10.93 -3.09
C VAL A 269 -1.37 -9.90 -1.97
N VAL A 270 -0.74 -8.74 -2.10
CA VAL A 270 -0.98 -7.61 -1.20
C VAL A 270 -1.37 -6.36 -1.95
N ASN A 271 -2.25 -5.57 -1.34
CA ASN A 271 -2.85 -4.39 -1.97
C ASN A 271 -2.14 -3.12 -1.49
N SER A 272 -1.58 -2.40 -2.45
CA SER A 272 -0.93 -1.10 -2.28
C SER A 272 -1.59 -0.03 -3.17
N GLY A 273 -2.91 -0.18 -3.36
CA GLY A 273 -3.78 0.86 -3.89
C GLY A 273 -4.00 1.97 -2.86
N ILE A 274 -4.15 3.20 -3.32
CA ILE A 274 -4.61 4.34 -2.50
C ILE A 274 -5.64 5.12 -3.32
N TRP A 275 -6.82 5.39 -2.74
CA TRP A 275 -7.88 6.14 -3.41
C TRP A 275 -7.37 7.49 -3.93
N GLY A 276 -7.64 7.78 -5.21
CA GLY A 276 -7.26 9.04 -5.83
C GLY A 276 -5.75 9.27 -6.01
N ASN A 277 -4.91 8.27 -5.71
CA ASN A 277 -3.46 8.41 -5.78
C ASN A 277 -2.95 8.64 -7.21
N ARG A 278 -1.88 9.42 -7.28
CA ARG A 278 -1.21 9.82 -8.54
C ARG A 278 0.17 9.21 -8.58
N LEU A 279 0.65 8.84 -9.77
CA LEU A 279 2.02 8.36 -9.93
C LEU A 279 3.03 9.50 -9.73
N LEU A 280 2.74 10.69 -10.28
CA LEU A 280 3.71 11.76 -10.47
C LEU A 280 3.71 12.84 -9.38
N ASP A 281 2.55 13.10 -8.79
CA ASP A 281 2.32 14.29 -7.97
C ASP A 281 1.78 13.96 -6.58
N ASP A 282 2.32 14.63 -5.57
CA ASP A 282 1.91 14.52 -4.16
C ASP A 282 0.47 15.00 -3.96
N PRO A 283 -0.21 14.68 -2.85
CA PRO A 283 -1.63 14.97 -2.72
C PRO A 283 -1.88 16.49 -2.69
N LEU A 284 -3.06 16.93 -3.15
CA LEU A 284 -3.46 18.33 -2.98
C LEU A 284 -3.43 18.69 -1.49
N ARG A 285 -2.94 19.88 -1.13
CA ARG A 285 -2.92 20.33 0.28
C ARG A 285 -4.28 20.25 0.98
N THR A 286 -5.37 20.39 0.22
CA THR A 286 -6.75 20.33 0.73
C THR A 286 -7.33 18.92 0.76
N LEU A 287 -6.69 17.94 0.12
CA LEU A 287 -7.08 16.54 0.05
C LEU A 287 -5.84 15.64 0.29
N PRO A 288 -5.24 15.68 1.49
CA PRO A 288 -4.08 14.85 1.81
C PRO A 288 -4.35 13.33 1.68
N GLN A 289 -5.62 12.92 1.73
CA GLN A 289 -6.10 11.54 1.60
C GLN A 289 -5.69 10.85 0.28
N LEU A 290 -5.30 11.61 -0.74
CA LEU A 290 -4.84 11.04 -2.02
C LEU A 290 -3.48 10.33 -1.90
N GLY A 291 -2.80 10.42 -0.75
CA GLY A 291 -1.55 9.74 -0.49
C GLY A 291 -0.32 10.38 -1.14
N PRO A 292 0.89 10.08 -0.63
CA PRO A 292 2.14 10.41 -1.33
C PRO A 292 2.15 9.84 -2.75
N ARG A 293 2.82 10.52 -3.68
CA ARG A 293 2.87 10.05 -5.07
C ARG A 293 3.46 8.64 -5.22
N GLY A 294 2.98 7.89 -6.20
CA GLY A 294 3.43 6.53 -6.52
C GLY A 294 4.95 6.40 -6.58
N LEU A 295 5.64 7.31 -7.30
CA LEU A 295 7.10 7.23 -7.45
C LEU A 295 7.88 7.32 -6.13
N THR A 296 7.40 8.09 -5.13
CA THR A 296 8.10 8.19 -3.84
C THR A 296 7.84 6.97 -2.96
N ARG A 297 6.66 6.37 -3.10
CA ARG A 297 6.26 5.20 -2.30
C ARG A 297 6.70 3.85 -2.87
N ILE A 298 7.27 3.76 -4.09
CA ILE A 298 7.86 2.50 -4.61
C ILE A 298 8.78 1.79 -3.61
N GLN A 299 9.64 2.56 -2.92
CA GLN A 299 10.58 1.99 -1.95
C GLN A 299 9.83 1.32 -0.78
N PRO A 300 9.04 2.05 0.03
CA PRO A 300 8.37 1.45 1.18
C PRO A 300 7.18 0.56 0.84
N ASP A 301 6.50 0.79 -0.29
CA ASP A 301 5.24 0.12 -0.61
C ASP A 301 5.38 -1.04 -1.60
N VAL A 302 6.57 -1.23 -2.19
CA VAL A 302 6.85 -2.33 -3.11
C VAL A 302 8.18 -2.99 -2.77
N LEU A 303 9.29 -2.25 -2.77
CA LEU A 303 10.63 -2.84 -2.63
C LEU A 303 10.89 -3.41 -1.23
N GLU A 304 10.31 -2.81 -0.20
CA GLU A 304 10.45 -3.25 1.19
C GLU A 304 9.37 -4.27 1.61
N VAL A 305 8.44 -4.62 0.71
CA VAL A 305 7.43 -5.65 0.97
C VAL A 305 8.10 -7.02 1.05
N ALA A 306 7.87 -7.71 2.16
CA ALA A 306 8.50 -8.99 2.43
C ALA A 306 8.17 -10.03 1.35
N GLY A 307 9.19 -10.67 0.79
CA GLY A 307 9.04 -11.74 -0.20
C GLY A 307 8.60 -11.29 -1.59
N VAL A 308 8.59 -9.99 -1.89
CA VAL A 308 8.16 -9.47 -3.20
C VAL A 308 8.97 -10.05 -4.37
N THR A 309 8.27 -10.55 -5.38
CA THR A 309 8.86 -11.03 -6.64
C THR A 309 8.21 -10.41 -7.87
N ASP A 310 6.96 -9.98 -7.73
CA ASP A 310 6.12 -9.51 -8.82
C ASP A 310 5.38 -8.24 -8.37
N ALA A 311 5.20 -7.29 -9.29
CA ALA A 311 4.38 -6.11 -9.09
C ALA A 311 3.46 -5.85 -10.29
N ILE A 312 2.18 -5.59 -10.02
CA ILE A 312 1.24 -5.07 -11.01
C ILE A 312 1.12 -3.57 -10.77
N VAL A 313 1.44 -2.75 -11.77
CA VAL A 313 1.44 -1.28 -11.66
C VAL A 313 0.35 -0.68 -12.53
N MET A 314 -0.55 0.12 -11.93
CA MET A 314 -1.62 0.81 -12.64
C MET A 314 -1.98 2.16 -11.99
N PHE A 315 -1.73 3.23 -12.74
CA PHE A 315 -2.01 4.63 -12.43
C PHE A 315 -2.35 5.42 -13.69
N GLY A 316 -2.89 6.63 -13.53
CA GLY A 316 -2.94 7.65 -14.58
C GLY A 316 -4.28 8.38 -14.65
N ALA A 317 -5.38 7.73 -14.27
CA ALA A 317 -6.68 8.38 -14.24
C ALA A 317 -6.66 9.67 -13.39
N ASN A 318 -6.07 9.59 -12.19
CA ASN A 318 -5.97 10.73 -11.27
C ASN A 318 -4.93 11.76 -11.71
N ASP A 319 -3.78 11.31 -12.25
CA ASP A 319 -2.74 12.20 -12.79
C ASP A 319 -3.28 13.10 -13.92
N PHE A 320 -4.22 12.59 -14.73
CA PHE A 320 -4.87 13.38 -15.78
C PHE A 320 -6.02 14.25 -15.29
N ALA A 321 -6.71 13.84 -14.23
CA ALA A 321 -7.98 14.45 -13.82
C ALA A 321 -7.85 15.49 -12.71
N ILE A 322 -6.92 15.29 -11.78
CA ILE A 322 -6.69 16.18 -10.65
C ILE A 322 -5.78 17.33 -11.09
N PRO A 323 -6.04 18.59 -10.68
CA PRO A 323 -5.21 19.74 -11.05
C PRO A 323 -3.71 19.48 -10.90
N GLU A 324 -2.91 20.12 -11.77
CA GLU A 324 -1.55 19.68 -12.17
C GLU A 324 -1.56 18.60 -13.27
N TRP A 325 -2.70 18.49 -13.99
CA TRP A 325 -2.99 17.57 -15.10
C TRP A 325 -1.78 17.17 -15.96
N ALA A 326 -1.18 16.03 -15.63
CA ALA A 326 -0.01 15.50 -16.30
C ALA A 326 -0.26 15.29 -17.79
N THR A 327 0.77 15.50 -18.61
CA THR A 327 0.76 15.10 -20.01
C THR A 327 0.99 13.60 -20.14
N THR A 328 0.56 13.01 -21.28
CA THR A 328 0.85 11.61 -21.59
C THR A 328 2.37 11.34 -21.59
N ALA A 329 3.18 12.29 -22.06
CA ALA A 329 4.64 12.16 -22.08
C ALA A 329 5.25 12.09 -20.67
N GLU A 330 4.76 12.91 -19.72
CA GLU A 330 5.18 12.84 -18.32
C GLU A 330 4.77 11.52 -17.67
N MET A 331 3.56 11.02 -17.95
CA MET A 331 3.13 9.71 -17.46
C MET A 331 4.00 8.58 -18.00
N ILE A 332 4.32 8.59 -19.29
CA ILE A 332 5.22 7.61 -19.90
C ILE A 332 6.60 7.64 -19.23
N ALA A 333 7.14 8.83 -18.95
CA ALA A 333 8.41 8.97 -18.24
C ALA A 333 8.34 8.41 -16.81
N GLY A 334 7.26 8.68 -16.08
CA GLY A 334 7.03 8.14 -14.73
C GLY A 334 6.90 6.61 -14.72
N TYR A 335 6.11 6.04 -15.63
CA TYR A 335 6.01 4.58 -15.78
C TYR A 335 7.36 3.96 -16.13
N THR A 336 8.13 4.61 -17.01
CA THR A 336 9.48 4.15 -17.37
C THR A 336 10.41 4.15 -16.15
N GLU A 337 10.36 5.19 -15.31
CA GLU A 337 11.11 5.24 -14.05
C GLU A 337 10.68 4.11 -13.11
N ALA A 338 9.37 3.93 -12.91
CA ALA A 338 8.83 2.91 -12.02
C ALA A 338 9.26 1.49 -12.44
N VAL A 339 9.11 1.16 -13.73
CA VAL A 339 9.52 -0.14 -14.29
C VAL A 339 11.01 -0.39 -14.05
N TYR A 340 11.88 0.57 -14.40
CA TYR A 340 13.32 0.36 -14.24
C TYR A 340 13.76 0.27 -12.79
N ARG A 341 13.14 1.03 -11.87
CA ARG A 341 13.44 0.93 -10.44
C ARG A 341 13.06 -0.44 -9.87
N LEU A 342 11.89 -0.95 -10.23
CA LEU A 342 11.43 -2.28 -9.79
C LEU A 342 12.28 -3.40 -10.39
N GLN A 343 12.56 -3.36 -11.70
CA GLN A 343 13.39 -4.36 -12.37
C GLN A 343 14.85 -4.34 -11.89
N ALA A 344 15.40 -3.17 -11.57
CA ALA A 344 16.74 -3.06 -10.97
C ALA A 344 16.83 -3.75 -9.60
N ALA A 345 15.71 -3.85 -8.87
CA ALA A 345 15.58 -4.63 -7.64
C ALA A 345 15.21 -6.11 -7.89
N GLY A 346 15.13 -6.54 -9.15
CA GLY A 346 14.82 -7.92 -9.53
C GLY A 346 13.32 -8.26 -9.50
N ILE A 347 12.43 -7.27 -9.44
CA ILE A 347 10.98 -7.48 -9.45
C ILE A 347 10.48 -7.59 -10.88
N ARG A 348 9.63 -8.59 -11.14
CA ARG A 348 8.90 -8.72 -12.40
C ARG A 348 7.76 -7.70 -12.44
N VAL A 349 7.69 -6.89 -13.49
CA VAL A 349 6.71 -5.79 -13.58
C VAL A 349 5.66 -6.07 -14.65
N VAL A 350 4.40 -6.04 -14.26
CA VAL A 350 3.25 -6.13 -15.15
C VAL A 350 2.52 -4.80 -15.14
N LEU A 351 2.26 -4.21 -16.31
CA LEU A 351 1.52 -2.96 -16.42
C LEU A 351 0.03 -3.22 -16.68
N GLY A 352 -0.84 -2.53 -15.95
CA GLY A 352 -2.27 -2.50 -16.21
C GLY A 352 -2.68 -1.29 -17.05
N THR A 353 -3.51 -1.49 -18.07
CA THR A 353 -4.16 -0.36 -18.78
C THR A 353 -5.25 0.27 -17.91
N ASN A 354 -5.45 1.58 -18.00
CA ASN A 354 -6.51 2.29 -17.27
C ASN A 354 -7.90 2.04 -17.89
N PRO A 355 -8.92 1.64 -17.13
CA PRO A 355 -10.29 1.47 -17.62
C PRO A 355 -10.91 2.77 -18.16
N PRO A 356 -12.00 2.69 -18.94
CA PRO A 356 -12.69 3.88 -19.47
C PRO A 356 -13.20 4.86 -18.39
N LEU A 357 -13.15 6.18 -18.66
CA LEU A 357 -13.33 7.21 -17.62
C LEU A 357 -14.56 8.12 -17.78
N LYS A 358 -15.38 8.00 -18.83
CA LYS A 358 -16.39 9.02 -19.22
C LYS A 358 -17.39 9.45 -18.14
N TYR A 359 -17.67 8.58 -17.17
CA TYR A 359 -18.56 8.90 -16.04
C TYR A 359 -17.88 8.95 -14.68
N SER A 360 -16.56 8.77 -14.62
CA SER A 360 -15.78 9.06 -13.42
C SER A 360 -16.00 10.51 -13.02
N LEU A 361 -16.22 10.76 -11.73
CA LEU A 361 -16.55 12.10 -11.22
C LEU A 361 -15.49 13.12 -11.66
N LEU A 362 -14.21 12.84 -11.42
CA LEU A 362 -13.11 13.74 -11.79
C LEU A 362 -12.71 13.59 -13.26
N ALA A 363 -12.29 12.40 -13.68
CA ALA A 363 -11.64 12.20 -14.98
C ALA A 363 -12.58 12.27 -16.19
N GLY A 364 -13.86 11.95 -16.00
CA GLY A 364 -14.86 12.00 -17.06
C GLY A 364 -15.60 13.33 -17.14
N ASN A 365 -16.03 13.83 -15.98
CA ASN A 365 -16.91 15.00 -15.94
C ASN A 365 -16.16 16.32 -15.78
N PHE A 366 -15.26 16.44 -14.79
CA PHE A 366 -14.53 17.70 -14.54
C PHE A 366 -13.34 17.90 -15.47
N ALA A 367 -12.71 16.82 -15.91
CA ALA A 367 -11.53 16.84 -16.78
C ALA A 367 -11.72 15.97 -18.03
N PRO A 368 -12.69 16.26 -18.92
CA PRO A 368 -13.06 15.38 -20.04
C PRO A 368 -11.92 15.10 -21.04
N PHE A 369 -10.87 15.91 -21.06
CA PHE A 369 -9.66 15.65 -21.85
C PHE A 369 -8.82 14.47 -21.31
N SER A 370 -9.10 14.00 -20.09
CA SER A 370 -8.37 12.89 -19.46
C SER A 370 -8.55 11.59 -20.21
N ASP A 371 -9.71 11.37 -20.85
CA ASP A 371 -9.94 10.12 -21.57
C ASP A 371 -9.06 10.01 -22.83
N GLN A 372 -8.85 11.11 -23.55
CA GLN A 372 -7.91 11.11 -24.68
C GLN A 372 -6.49 10.75 -24.22
N ARG A 373 -6.02 11.36 -23.12
CA ARG A 373 -4.69 11.07 -22.55
C ARG A 373 -4.59 9.63 -22.03
N ARG A 374 -5.66 9.11 -21.46
CA ARG A 374 -5.79 7.71 -21.06
C ARG A 374 -5.63 6.77 -22.25
N VAL A 375 -6.30 7.03 -23.37
CA VAL A 375 -6.14 6.21 -24.60
C VAL A 375 -4.69 6.23 -25.07
N GLU A 376 -4.08 7.42 -25.16
CA GLU A 376 -2.68 7.54 -25.58
C GLU A 376 -1.71 6.80 -24.64
N LEU A 377 -1.95 6.87 -23.32
CA LEU A 377 -1.16 6.12 -22.33
C LEU A 377 -1.38 4.61 -22.47
N ASN A 378 -2.63 4.15 -22.63
CA ASN A 378 -2.93 2.73 -22.78
C ASN A 378 -2.31 2.15 -24.05
N ASP A 379 -2.29 2.90 -25.14
CA ASP A 379 -1.61 2.49 -26.38
C ASP A 379 -0.10 2.32 -26.16
N TRP A 380 0.53 3.21 -25.39
CA TRP A 380 1.91 3.02 -24.96
C TRP A 380 2.08 1.79 -24.05
N VAL A 381 1.21 1.60 -23.06
CA VAL A 381 1.24 0.43 -22.15
C VAL A 381 1.16 -0.88 -22.93
N ARG A 382 0.34 -0.95 -23.99
CA ARG A 382 0.20 -2.14 -24.85
C ARG A 382 1.42 -2.42 -25.72
N THR A 383 2.13 -1.38 -26.15
CA THR A 383 3.17 -1.49 -27.20
C THR A 383 4.59 -1.40 -26.68
N GLN A 384 4.79 -0.88 -25.47
CA GLN A 384 6.08 -0.83 -24.80
C GLN A 384 6.75 -2.21 -24.71
N GLN A 385 8.08 -2.23 -24.56
CA GLN A 385 8.91 -3.44 -24.47
C GLN A 385 9.83 -3.43 -23.24
N ILE A 386 9.55 -2.57 -22.26
CA ILE A 386 10.37 -2.38 -21.05
C ILE A 386 9.86 -3.19 -19.86
N ALA A 387 8.55 -3.41 -19.75
CA ALA A 387 7.96 -4.21 -18.67
C ALA A 387 7.82 -5.67 -19.09
N ASP A 388 7.68 -6.55 -18.10
CA ASP A 388 7.68 -8.00 -18.27
C ASP A 388 6.32 -8.57 -18.73
N GLY A 389 5.27 -7.76 -18.69
CA GLY A 389 3.93 -8.13 -19.12
C GLY A 389 2.95 -6.96 -19.11
N VAL A 390 1.78 -7.20 -19.71
CA VAL A 390 0.67 -6.23 -19.79
C VAL A 390 -0.64 -6.97 -19.48
N VAL A 391 -1.52 -6.32 -18.74
CA VAL A 391 -2.91 -6.75 -18.53
C VAL A 391 -3.84 -5.65 -19.04
N ASP A 392 -4.60 -5.96 -20.08
CA ASP A 392 -5.46 -4.99 -20.79
C ASP A 392 -6.86 -4.91 -20.16
N TYR A 393 -6.94 -4.30 -18.97
CA TYR A 393 -8.21 -4.04 -18.29
C TYR A 393 -9.15 -3.11 -19.07
N ASP A 394 -8.61 -2.23 -19.91
CA ASP A 394 -9.40 -1.31 -20.73
C ASP A 394 -10.21 -2.09 -21.76
N ALA A 395 -9.57 -3.00 -22.51
CA ALA A 395 -10.26 -3.86 -23.47
C ALA A 395 -11.28 -4.78 -22.80
N LEU A 396 -11.00 -5.26 -21.59
CA LEU A 396 -11.92 -6.10 -20.81
C LEU A 396 -13.18 -5.33 -20.36
N LEU A 397 -12.99 -4.10 -19.88
CA LEU A 397 -14.04 -3.35 -19.19
C LEU A 397 -14.81 -2.43 -20.11
N ALA A 398 -14.32 -2.11 -21.30
CA ALA A 398 -14.99 -1.22 -22.24
C ALA A 398 -16.33 -1.78 -22.76
N ASP A 399 -17.35 -0.90 -22.81
CA ASP A 399 -18.59 -1.18 -23.51
C ASP A 399 -18.36 -1.09 -25.03
N PRO A 400 -18.54 -2.19 -25.80
CA PRO A 400 -18.29 -2.18 -27.24
C PRO A 400 -19.27 -1.28 -28.02
N ASN A 401 -20.37 -0.88 -27.40
CA ASN A 401 -21.41 -0.04 -28.02
C ASN A 401 -21.37 1.41 -27.54
N ALA A 402 -20.46 1.76 -26.63
CA ALA A 402 -20.43 3.09 -26.03
C ALA A 402 -19.00 3.57 -25.76
N ASP A 403 -18.67 4.73 -26.31
CA ASP A 403 -17.33 5.30 -26.22
C ASP A 403 -16.97 5.70 -24.78
N ALA A 404 -15.79 5.25 -24.35
CA ALA A 404 -15.17 5.53 -23.06
C ALA A 404 -16.01 5.18 -21.81
N ILE A 405 -16.88 4.16 -21.91
CA ILE A 405 -17.76 3.72 -20.82
C ILE A 405 -17.40 2.32 -20.35
N ILE A 406 -17.36 2.12 -19.03
CA ILE A 406 -17.30 0.79 -18.43
C ILE A 406 -18.62 0.06 -18.72
N LEU A 407 -18.51 -1.16 -19.25
CA LEU A 407 -19.63 -2.06 -19.53
C LEU A 407 -20.50 -2.22 -18.28
N SER A 408 -21.81 -2.06 -18.46
CA SER A 408 -22.78 -1.95 -17.35
C SER A 408 -22.71 -3.08 -16.32
N GLN A 409 -22.36 -4.30 -16.74
CA GLN A 409 -22.21 -5.45 -15.83
C GLN A 409 -21.00 -5.36 -14.90
N TYR A 410 -20.00 -4.55 -15.26
CA TYR A 410 -18.76 -4.34 -14.50
C TYR A 410 -18.71 -2.99 -13.79
N ARG A 411 -19.69 -2.13 -14.03
CA ARG A 411 -19.72 -0.76 -13.51
C ARG A 411 -20.48 -0.68 -12.17
N GLY A 412 -19.87 -0.05 -11.18
CA GLY A 412 -20.48 0.31 -9.91
C GLY A 412 -21.53 1.43 -10.03
N LEU A 413 -22.27 1.67 -8.95
CA LEU A 413 -23.28 2.75 -8.88
C LEU A 413 -22.65 4.16 -8.91
N ASP A 414 -21.38 4.24 -8.53
CA ASP A 414 -20.50 5.40 -8.54
C ASP A 414 -19.74 5.59 -9.86
N ASN A 415 -20.03 4.75 -10.86
CA ASN A 415 -19.33 4.67 -12.14
C ASN A 415 -17.85 4.24 -12.06
N HIS A 416 -17.37 3.78 -10.89
CA HIS A 416 -16.12 3.04 -10.80
C HIS A 416 -16.32 1.59 -11.30
N VAL A 417 -15.24 0.82 -11.30
CA VAL A 417 -15.33 -0.63 -11.45
C VAL A 417 -16.03 -1.21 -10.21
N GLY A 418 -17.06 -2.03 -10.42
CA GLY A 418 -17.77 -2.72 -9.34
C GLY A 418 -17.18 -4.11 -9.07
N PRO A 419 -17.66 -4.83 -8.03
CA PRO A 419 -17.16 -6.16 -7.67
C PRO A 419 -17.08 -7.18 -8.82
N ALA A 420 -18.08 -7.20 -9.71
CA ALA A 420 -18.05 -8.08 -10.88
C ALA A 420 -16.94 -7.72 -11.88
N GLY A 421 -16.62 -6.43 -12.02
CA GLY A 421 -15.50 -5.96 -12.80
C GLY A 421 -14.16 -6.28 -12.14
N TYR A 422 -14.05 -6.14 -10.82
CA TYR A 422 -12.86 -6.55 -10.07
C TYR A 422 -12.57 -8.05 -10.17
N ALA A 423 -13.61 -8.89 -10.12
CA ALA A 423 -13.47 -10.32 -10.38
C ALA A 423 -12.97 -10.60 -11.81
N ALA A 424 -13.55 -9.92 -12.81
CA ALA A 424 -13.13 -10.06 -14.20
C ALA A 424 -11.68 -9.58 -14.43
N MET A 425 -11.28 -8.48 -13.78
CA MET A 425 -9.89 -8.00 -13.81
C MET A 425 -8.94 -9.04 -13.22
N ALA A 426 -9.29 -9.60 -12.06
CA ALA A 426 -8.50 -10.66 -11.47
C ALA A 426 -8.40 -11.87 -12.41
N ASP A 427 -9.48 -12.26 -13.10
CA ASP A 427 -9.52 -13.37 -14.05
C ASP A 427 -8.63 -13.19 -15.28
N LEU A 428 -8.43 -11.95 -15.72
CA LEU A 428 -7.60 -11.63 -16.88
C LEU A 428 -6.10 -11.85 -16.64
N ILE A 429 -5.66 -11.80 -15.38
CA ILE A 429 -4.25 -11.95 -15.03
C ILE A 429 -3.78 -13.39 -15.32
N ASP A 430 -2.73 -13.52 -16.13
CA ASP A 430 -2.06 -14.80 -16.38
C ASP A 430 -1.20 -15.19 -15.17
N ILE A 431 -1.80 -15.97 -14.27
CA ILE A 431 -1.14 -16.44 -13.04
C ILE A 431 0.02 -17.40 -13.31
N ALA A 432 0.10 -18.03 -14.48
CA ALA A 432 1.20 -18.94 -14.83
C ALA A 432 2.47 -18.18 -15.28
N ALA A 433 2.30 -16.92 -15.69
CA ALA A 433 3.38 -16.02 -16.06
C ALA A 433 3.98 -15.26 -14.86
N LEU A 434 3.40 -15.38 -13.67
CA LEU A 434 4.01 -14.84 -12.44
C LEU A 434 5.33 -15.57 -12.18
N ARG A 435 6.32 -14.82 -11.71
CA ARG A 435 7.63 -15.40 -11.39
C ARG A 435 7.49 -16.40 -10.24
N GLY A 436 6.70 -16.05 -9.23
CA GLY A 436 6.64 -16.79 -7.98
C GLY A 436 8.01 -16.76 -7.27
N SER A 437 8.21 -17.63 -6.27
CA SER A 437 9.52 -17.76 -5.66
C SER A 437 10.56 -18.15 -6.71
N GLY A 438 11.69 -17.43 -6.78
CA GLY A 438 12.86 -17.84 -7.58
C GLY A 438 13.43 -19.21 -7.17
N CYS A 439 12.91 -19.76 -6.06
CA CYS A 439 13.19 -21.08 -5.51
C CYS A 439 12.25 -22.13 -6.13
N GLY A 440 12.28 -22.30 -7.46
CA GLY A 440 11.43 -23.31 -8.11
C GLY A 440 11.17 -23.14 -9.59
N ARG A 441 12.22 -23.13 -10.43
CA ARG A 441 12.23 -23.71 -11.79
C ARG A 441 13.68 -24.09 -12.14
N ASN A 442 14.09 -25.30 -11.77
CA ASN A 442 15.21 -26.01 -12.41
C ASN A 442 14.62 -27.08 -13.31
#